data_AF-A0A1Y2E5A9-F1
#
_entry.id   AF-A0A1Y2E5A9-F1
#
_cell.length_a   1.000
_cell.length_b   1.000
_cell.length_c   1.000
_cell.angle_alpha   90.00
_cell.angle_beta   90.00
_cell.angle_gamma   90.00
#
_symmetry.space_group_name_H-M   'P 1'
#
loop_
_entity.id
_entity.type
_entity.pdbx_description
1 polymer ?
#
loop_
_entity_poly.entity_id
_entity_poly.type
_entity_poly.pdbx_seq_one_letter_code
_entity_poly.pdbx_strand_id
1 'polypeptide(L)' 'GSPTQKGIITFSLSSNRQNPFAGAAHDAMFNTWRRTRTQILYWAPPLVMAYYLMNRAVTRYEYLNSKAGRKEFGEEE' A
#
# COMPACT_ATOMS: atom_id res chain seq x y z
N GLY A 1 -22.77 -17.43 -19.99
CA GLY A 1 -23.40 -16.10 -20.11
C GLY A 1 -23.82 -15.64 -18.74
N SER A 2 -23.84 -14.33 -18.48
CA SER A 2 -24.43 -13.78 -17.26
C SER A 2 -25.91 -14.20 -17.11
N PRO A 3 -26.46 -14.21 -15.89
CA PRO A 3 -27.88 -14.53 -15.68
C PRO A 3 -28.80 -13.54 -16.43
N THR A 4 -30.02 -13.98 -16.73
CA THR A 4 -31.02 -13.16 -17.40
C THR A 4 -31.43 -11.98 -16.51
N GLN A 5 -31.39 -10.77 -17.04
CA GLN A 5 -31.78 -9.54 -16.35
C GLN A 5 -33.13 -9.07 -16.91
N LYS A 6 -34.09 -8.78 -16.03
CA LYS A 6 -35.41 -8.27 -16.40
C LYS A 6 -35.78 -7.10 -15.49
N GLY A 7 -36.22 -5.98 -16.08
CA GLY A 7 -36.74 -4.82 -15.34
C GLY A 7 -35.69 -3.81 -14.83
N ILE A 8 -34.42 -3.94 -15.22
CA ILE A 8 -33.39 -2.94 -14.88
C ILE A 8 -33.39 -1.86 -15.96
N ILE A 9 -33.59 -0.61 -15.55
CA ILE A 9 -33.56 0.57 -16.43
C ILE A 9 -32.39 1.46 -15.99
N THR A 10 -31.49 1.77 -16.92
CA THR A 10 -30.31 2.60 -16.66
C THR A 10 -30.41 3.90 -17.43
N PHE A 11 -30.19 5.03 -16.74
CA PHE A 11 -30.13 6.35 -17.35
C PHE A 11 -28.69 6.86 -17.35
N SER A 12 -28.32 7.58 -18.39
CA SER A 12 -27.01 8.22 -18.51
C SER A 12 -27.12 9.56 -19.23
N LEU A 13 -26.14 10.45 -18.96
CA LEU A 13 -25.99 11.73 -19.64
C LEU A 13 -24.82 11.65 -20.62
N SER A 14 -24.92 12.35 -21.75
CA SER A 14 -23.81 12.48 -22.71
C SER A 14 -22.57 13.05 -22.02
N SER A 15 -21.40 12.45 -22.26
CA SER A 15 -20.13 12.88 -21.65
C SER A 15 -19.78 14.33 -21.93
N ASN A 16 -20.15 14.85 -23.11
CA ASN A 16 -19.93 16.25 -23.49
C ASN A 16 -20.81 17.23 -22.71
N ARG A 17 -21.81 16.73 -21.96
CA ARG A 17 -22.71 17.52 -21.10
C ARG A 17 -22.36 17.40 -19.62
N GLN A 18 -21.29 16.69 -19.26
CA GLN A 18 -20.81 16.55 -17.89
C GLN A 18 -19.51 17.33 -17.70
N ASN A 19 -19.26 17.80 -16.48
CA ASN A 19 -17.94 18.31 -16.12
C ASN A 19 -17.09 17.13 -15.60
N PRO A 20 -15.98 16.77 -16.29
CA PRO A 20 -15.19 15.58 -15.95
C PRO A 20 -14.57 15.59 -14.54
N PHE A 21 -14.37 16.77 -13.96
CA PHE A 21 -13.73 16.94 -12.64
C PHE A 21 -14.67 17.56 -11.60
N ALA A 22 -15.98 17.59 -11.85
CA ALA A 22 -16.94 18.05 -10.86
C ALA A 22 -16.79 17.23 -9.57
N GLY A 23 -16.57 17.91 -8.45
CA GLY A 23 -16.42 17.29 -7.14
C GLY A 23 -15.10 16.54 -6.91
N ALA A 24 -14.23 16.41 -7.91
CA ALA A 24 -13.06 15.53 -7.85
C ALA A 24 -12.14 15.83 -6.67
N ALA A 25 -11.85 17.10 -6.34
CA ALA A 25 -10.97 17.45 -5.23
C ALA A 25 -11.56 17.05 -3.87
N HIS A 26 -12.82 17.39 -3.61
CA HIS A 26 -13.50 17.06 -2.35
C HIS A 26 -13.75 15.54 -2.24
N ASP A 27 -14.35 14.96 -3.27
CA ASP A 27 -14.75 13.56 -3.28
C ASP A 27 -13.54 12.63 -3.29
N ALA A 28 -12.49 12.92 -4.06
CA ALA A 28 -11.30 12.08 -4.07
C ALA A 28 -10.62 12.06 -2.70
N MET A 29 -10.50 13.21 -2.01
CA MET A 29 -9.86 13.25 -0.69
C MET A 29 -10.60 12.38 0.34
N PHE A 30 -11.90 12.61 0.53
CA PHE A 30 -12.67 11.89 1.56
C PHE A 30 -12.92 10.42 1.18
N ASN A 31 -13.18 10.13 -0.10
CA ASN A 31 -13.39 8.76 -0.56
C ASN A 31 -12.09 7.95 -0.51
N THR A 32 -10.94 8.56 -0.82
CA THR A 32 -9.64 7.88 -0.73
C THR A 32 -9.33 7.56 0.72
N TRP A 33 -9.46 8.52 1.65
CA TRP A 33 -9.28 8.24 3.07
C TRP A 33 -10.19 7.13 3.58
N ARG A 34 -11.49 7.19 3.24
CA ARG A 34 -12.48 6.16 3.62
C ARG A 34 -12.10 4.77 3.12
N ARG A 35 -11.53 4.66 1.92
CA ARG A 35 -11.09 3.38 1.32
C ARG A 35 -9.76 2.91 1.90
N THR A 36 -8.81 3.81 2.13
CA THR A 36 -7.50 3.45 2.68
C THR A 36 -7.63 3.00 4.13
N ARG A 37 -8.40 3.70 4.96
CA ARG A 37 -8.54 3.35 6.39
C ARG A 37 -9.13 1.95 6.63
N THR A 38 -10.00 1.47 5.75
CA THR A 38 -10.60 0.12 5.90
C THR A 38 -9.65 -1.00 5.50
N GLN A 39 -8.59 -0.68 4.75
CA GLN A 39 -7.64 -1.64 4.23
C GLN A 39 -6.25 -1.54 4.86
N ILE A 40 -5.94 -0.42 5.53
CA ILE A 40 -4.60 -0.11 6.01
C ILE A 40 -4.01 -1.21 6.90
N LEU A 41 -4.83 -1.86 7.73
CA LEU A 41 -4.37 -2.91 8.64
C LEU A 41 -4.04 -4.24 7.96
N TYR A 42 -4.46 -4.46 6.71
CA TYR A 42 -4.14 -5.69 6.00
C TYR A 42 -2.74 -5.65 5.36
N TRP A 43 -2.28 -4.47 4.94
CA TRP A 43 -1.02 -4.34 4.21
C TRP A 43 0.03 -3.53 4.96
N ALA A 44 -0.34 -2.54 5.77
CA ALA A 44 0.65 -1.70 6.45
C ALA A 44 1.46 -2.47 7.51
N PRO A 45 0.86 -3.31 8.39
CA PRO A 45 1.63 -4.08 9.37
C PRO A 45 2.70 -4.99 8.77
N PRO A 46 2.43 -5.83 7.74
CA PRO A 46 3.48 -6.66 7.16
C PRO A 46 4.57 -5.84 6.45
N LEU A 47 4.22 -4.72 5.81
CA LEU A 47 5.24 -3.85 5.18
C LEU A 47 6.15 -3.18 6.22
N VAL A 48 5.57 -2.67 7.30
CA VAL A 48 6.35 -2.07 8.40
C VAL A 48 7.26 -3.11 9.04
N MET A 49 6.75 -4.31 9.31
CA MET A 49 7.55 -5.41 9.85
C MET A 49 8.70 -5.77 8.91
N ALA A 50 8.43 -5.93 7.61
CA ALA A 50 9.46 -6.24 6.62
C ALA A 50 10.55 -5.16 6.57
N TYR A 51 10.16 -3.88 6.63
CA TYR A 51 11.09 -2.76 6.65
C TYR A 51 12.03 -2.82 7.87
N TYR A 52 11.49 -3.05 9.07
CA TYR A 52 12.30 -3.16 10.28
C TYR A 52 13.24 -4.36 10.25
N LEU A 53 12.76 -5.52 9.79
CA LEU A 53 13.59 -6.73 9.65
C LEU A 53 14.73 -6.51 8.66
N MET A 54 14.42 -5.92 7.50
CA MET A 54 15.42 -5.60 6.48
C MET A 54 16.48 -4.63 7.01
N ASN A 55 16.05 -3.54 7.67
CA ASN A 55 16.97 -2.56 8.22
C ASN A 55 17.91 -3.20 9.27
N ARG A 56 17.35 -3.99 10.19
CA ARG A 56 18.15 -4.73 11.18
C ARG A 56 19.13 -5.70 10.51
N ALA A 57 18.69 -6.43 9.48
CA ALA A 57 19.53 -7.38 8.76
C ALA A 57 20.71 -6.68 8.07
N VAL A 58 20.45 -5.56 7.38
CA VAL A 58 21.49 -4.77 6.69
C VAL A 58 22.50 -4.22 7.70
N THR A 59 22.04 -3.56 8.78
CA THR A 59 22.95 -3.00 9.78
C THR A 59 23.75 -4.08 10.50
N ARG A 60 23.15 -5.24 10.79
CA ARG A 60 23.88 -6.36 11.39
C ARG A 60 24.91 -6.94 10.42
N TYR A 61 24.57 -7.08 9.14
CA TYR A 61 25.48 -7.56 8.10
C TYR A 61 26.68 -6.61 7.93
N GLU A 62 26.43 -5.30 7.85
CA GLU A 62 27.48 -4.28 7.78
C GLU A 62 28.38 -4.31 9.01
N TYR A 63 27.79 -4.46 10.21
CA TYR A 63 28.54 -4.55 11.45
C TYR A 63 29.46 -5.78 11.47
N LEU A 64 28.95 -6.96 11.13
CA LEU A 64 29.74 -8.20 11.10
C LEU A 64 30.90 -8.11 10.11
N ASN A 65 30.70 -7.45 8.97
CA ASN A 65 31.76 -7.22 7.98
C ASN A 65 32.67 -6.03 8.29
N SER A 66 32.41 -5.30 9.38
CA SER A 66 33.28 -4.22 9.85
C SER A 66 34.50 -4.75 10.58
N LYS A 67 35.50 -3.88 10.81
CA LYS A 67 36.70 -4.25 11.59
C LYS A 67 36.35 -4.60 13.04
N ALA A 68 35.39 -3.89 13.64
CA ALA A 68 34.94 -4.15 15.00
C ALA A 68 34.20 -5.48 15.09
N GLY A 69 33.28 -5.75 14.15
CA GLY A 69 32.54 -7.01 14.11
C GLY A 69 33.43 -8.22 13.88
N ARG A 70 34.43 -8.14 12.99
CA ARG A 70 35.43 -9.21 12.82
C ARG A 70 36.26 -9.45 14.08
N LYS A 71 36.54 -8.43 14.88
CA LYS A 71 37.27 -8.59 16.15
C LYS A 71 36.42 -9.26 17.22
N GLU A 72 35.11 -8.99 17.22
CA GLU A 72 34.18 -9.50 18.22
C GLU A 72 33.64 -10.90 17.90
N PHE A 73 33.44 -11.22 16.62
CA PHE A 73 32.78 -12.45 16.17
C PHE A 73 33.62 -13.29 15.18
N GLY A 74 34.83 -12.85 14.81
CA GLY A 74 35.64 -13.52 13.78
C GLY A 74 36.39 -14.78 14.26
N GLU A 75 36.38 -15.07 15.57
CA GLU A 75 36.99 -16.28 16.16
C GLU A 75 35.93 -17.33 16.57
N GLU A 76 34.63 -17.02 16.42
CA GLU A 76 33.51 -17.87 16.86
C GLU A 76 32.84 -18.69 15.72
N GLU A 77 33.40 -18.71 14.51
CA GLU A 77 33.07 -19.71 13.46
C GLU A 77 34.00 -20.93 13.51
#